data_AF-A0A9E4F8Z3-F1
#
_entry.id   AF-A0A9E4F8Z3-F1
#
_cell.length_a   1.000
_cell.length_b   1.000
_cell.length_c   1.000
_cell.angle_alpha   90.00
_cell.angle_beta   90.00
_cell.angle_gamma   90.00
#
_symmetry.space_group_name_H-M   'P 1'
#
loop_
_entity.id
_entity.type
_entity.pdbx_description
1 polymer ?
#
loop_
_entity_poly.entity_id
_entity_poly.type
_entity_poly.pdbx_seq_one_letter_code
_entity_poly.pdbx_strand_id
1 'polypeptide(L)'
;MIEIEKTGKPAIPIVSGRFEEDAIASSRAFAMPNLQFVIVPRIYRNLAPDLCISQTEAVIDEIVEVLTVNQGHARRERDTTTAIERFEGEDRWDAILKMNEQWLMRDWGDSLVLHPPTPEAVAELVDGTGLDRDDLVCDMPPGFGLATVEKIAINAAMAGAKPEQMPVIIAAVKALSEVGSHGGKSLLMSTSPHAPMLVVNGPIAKELGINPRSGLGPGRDNEVNITIGRAFSLCLRNLGYWYPGQMDISQVRPLHRRERGDEPVAAAPRRPGIQC
;
A
#
# COMPACT_ATOMS: atom_id res chain seq x y z
N MET A 1 14.41 1.84 -15.43
CA MET A 1 13.78 1.61 -16.73
C MET A 1 12.90 2.77 -17.15
N ILE A 2 11.94 3.16 -16.32
CA ILE A 2 11.16 4.40 -16.50
C ILE A 2 12.06 5.60 -16.76
N GLU A 3 13.14 5.75 -15.99
CA GLU A 3 14.12 6.81 -16.23
C GLU A 3 14.86 6.68 -17.57
N ILE A 4 15.03 5.47 -18.11
CA ILE A 4 15.63 5.23 -19.43
C ILE A 4 14.65 5.66 -20.53
N GLU A 5 13.39 5.25 -20.41
CA GLU A 5 12.30 5.65 -21.33
C GLU A 5 12.11 7.17 -21.38
N LYS A 6 12.20 7.85 -20.22
CA LYS A 6 12.18 9.33 -20.16
C LYS A 6 13.33 9.99 -20.93
N THR A 7 14.44 9.28 -21.19
CA THR A 7 15.53 9.79 -22.06
C THR A 7 15.26 9.59 -23.56
N GLY A 8 14.09 9.08 -23.93
CA GLY A 8 13.72 8.78 -25.32
C GLY A 8 14.34 7.48 -25.85
N LYS A 9 14.80 6.60 -24.96
CA LYS A 9 15.35 5.29 -25.31
C LYS A 9 14.35 4.19 -24.95
N PRO A 10 13.83 3.42 -25.92
CA PRO A 10 12.95 2.29 -25.66
C PRO A 10 13.63 1.29 -24.72
N ALA A 11 12.92 0.85 -23.69
CA ALA A 11 13.39 -0.11 -22.71
C ALA A 11 12.21 -0.94 -22.18
N ILE A 12 12.38 -2.26 -22.21
CA ILE A 12 11.36 -3.22 -21.78
C ILE A 12 11.82 -4.02 -20.56
N PRO A 13 11.04 -4.11 -19.48
CA PRO A 13 11.39 -4.93 -18.34
C PRO A 13 11.05 -6.37 -18.63
N ILE A 14 11.96 -7.26 -18.22
CA ILE A 14 11.67 -8.68 -18.10
C ILE A 14 11.18 -8.90 -16.67
N VAL A 15 9.90 -9.18 -16.52
CA VAL A 15 9.21 -9.33 -15.24
C VAL A 15 9.02 -10.82 -14.97
N SER A 16 9.34 -11.26 -13.76
CA SER A 16 9.00 -12.64 -13.38
C SER A 16 7.51 -12.72 -13.09
N GLY A 17 6.82 -13.77 -13.55
CA GLY A 17 5.34 -13.86 -13.52
C GLY A 17 4.68 -13.73 -12.15
N ARG A 18 5.43 -13.78 -11.04
CA ARG A 18 4.92 -13.50 -9.68
C ARG A 18 4.89 -12.01 -9.32
N PHE A 19 5.39 -11.14 -10.19
CA PHE A 19 5.52 -9.69 -9.99
C PHE A 19 4.78 -8.90 -11.05
N GLU A 20 3.81 -9.51 -11.75
CA GLU A 20 3.03 -8.81 -12.77
C GLU A 20 2.22 -7.67 -12.15
N GLU A 21 1.50 -7.93 -11.06
CA GLU A 21 0.72 -6.91 -10.34
C GLU A 21 1.62 -5.79 -9.78
N ASP A 22 2.79 -6.13 -9.25
CA ASP A 22 3.82 -5.16 -8.82
C ASP A 22 4.34 -4.31 -9.98
N ALA A 23 4.64 -4.92 -11.13
CA ALA A 23 5.10 -4.21 -12.31
C ALA A 23 4.03 -3.22 -12.80
N ILE A 24 2.76 -3.63 -12.83
CA ILE A 24 1.63 -2.77 -13.19
C ILE A 24 1.48 -1.63 -12.17
N ALA A 25 1.46 -1.93 -10.87
CA ALA A 25 1.30 -0.93 -9.81
C ALA A 25 2.46 0.08 -9.79
N SER A 26 3.70 -0.42 -9.87
CA SER A 26 4.91 0.40 -9.98
C SER A 26 4.88 1.29 -11.22
N SER A 27 4.47 0.76 -12.39
CA SER A 27 4.40 1.56 -13.62
C SER A 27 3.47 2.78 -13.47
N ARG A 28 2.34 2.61 -12.77
CA ARG A 28 1.38 3.68 -12.48
C ARG A 28 1.95 4.69 -11.49
N ALA A 29 2.55 4.21 -10.39
CA ALA A 29 3.17 5.06 -9.36
C ALA A 29 4.23 6.01 -9.95
N PHE A 30 4.96 5.56 -10.96
CA PHE A 30 6.00 6.34 -11.65
C PHE A 30 5.53 7.02 -12.94
N ALA A 31 4.21 7.21 -13.09
CA ALA A 31 3.57 7.93 -14.20
C ALA A 31 3.81 7.34 -15.61
N MET A 32 4.00 6.02 -15.70
CA MET A 32 4.06 5.26 -16.95
C MET A 32 3.03 4.12 -16.96
N PRO A 33 1.72 4.41 -16.89
CA PRO A 33 0.67 3.38 -16.75
C PRO A 33 0.55 2.41 -17.94
N ASN A 34 1.19 2.72 -19.06
CA ASN A 34 1.21 1.92 -20.28
C ASN A 34 2.61 1.28 -20.53
N LEU A 35 3.48 1.23 -19.51
CA LEU A 35 4.78 0.58 -19.61
C LEU A 35 4.59 -0.88 -20.05
N GLN A 36 5.18 -1.23 -21.19
CA GLN A 36 5.17 -2.60 -21.69
C GLN A 36 6.24 -3.41 -20.97
N PHE A 37 6.00 -4.71 -20.78
CA PHE A 37 6.94 -5.66 -20.19
C PHE A 37 6.69 -7.06 -20.71
N VAL A 38 7.70 -7.92 -20.61
CA VAL A 38 7.64 -9.33 -21.00
C VAL A 38 7.72 -10.19 -19.75
N ILE A 39 6.94 -11.28 -19.72
CA ILE A 39 6.85 -12.16 -18.56
C ILE A 39 7.72 -13.41 -18.74
N VAL A 40 8.59 -13.67 -17.77
CA VAL A 40 9.33 -14.95 -17.64
C VAL A 40 8.81 -15.74 -16.44
N PRO A 41 8.84 -17.07 -16.48
CA PRO A 41 8.24 -17.90 -15.43
C PRO A 41 8.98 -17.83 -14.09
N ARG A 42 10.28 -17.54 -14.07
CA ARG A 42 11.13 -17.65 -12.87
C ARG A 42 11.93 -16.39 -12.59
N ILE A 43 12.14 -16.16 -11.30
CA ILE A 43 13.00 -15.11 -10.78
C ILE A 43 14.46 -15.45 -11.09
N TYR A 44 15.22 -14.51 -11.65
CA TYR A 44 16.64 -14.73 -11.99
C TYR A 44 17.55 -14.87 -10.75
N ARG A 45 17.16 -14.28 -9.61
CA ARG A 45 17.92 -14.37 -8.37
C ARG A 45 17.99 -15.84 -7.90
N ASN A 46 19.20 -16.36 -7.75
CA ASN A 46 19.49 -17.75 -7.38
C ASN A 46 18.99 -18.81 -8.37
N LEU A 47 18.74 -18.44 -9.63
CA LEU A 47 18.39 -19.38 -10.69
C LEU A 47 19.67 -19.89 -11.39
N ALA A 48 19.66 -21.17 -11.77
CA ALA A 48 20.80 -21.76 -12.48
C ALA A 48 21.01 -21.06 -13.84
N PRO A 49 22.26 -20.81 -14.29
CA PRO A 49 22.52 -20.03 -15.49
C PRO A 49 21.85 -20.56 -16.77
N ASP A 50 21.79 -21.87 -16.95
CA ASP A 50 21.09 -22.55 -18.06
C ASP A 50 19.59 -22.27 -18.06
N LEU A 51 18.97 -22.24 -16.88
CA LEU A 51 17.57 -21.89 -16.71
C LEU A 51 17.31 -20.39 -16.94
N CYS A 52 18.26 -19.52 -16.58
CA CYS A 52 18.20 -18.10 -16.91
C CYS A 52 18.21 -17.89 -18.43
N ILE A 53 19.10 -18.59 -19.14
CA ILE A 53 19.23 -18.50 -20.60
C ILE A 53 17.95 -19.01 -21.26
N SER A 54 17.57 -20.26 -21.00
CA SER A 54 16.43 -20.91 -21.67
C SER A 54 15.11 -20.16 -21.49
N GLN A 55 14.83 -19.62 -20.29
CA GLN A 55 13.59 -18.84 -20.09
C GLN A 55 13.60 -17.49 -20.80
N THR A 56 14.79 -16.90 -21.01
CA THR A 56 14.94 -15.62 -21.70
C THR A 56 14.87 -15.81 -23.21
N GLU A 57 15.50 -16.86 -23.73
CA GLU A 57 15.43 -17.25 -25.14
C GLU A 57 13.98 -17.52 -25.56
N ALA A 58 13.19 -18.14 -24.68
CA ALA A 58 11.77 -18.42 -24.95
C ALA A 58 10.91 -17.16 -25.19
N VAL A 59 11.38 -15.98 -24.78
CA VAL A 59 10.64 -14.71 -24.90
C VAL A 59 11.40 -13.66 -25.72
N ILE A 60 12.49 -14.03 -26.38
CA ILE A 60 13.35 -13.07 -27.10
C ILE A 60 12.62 -12.40 -28.27
N ASP A 61 11.78 -13.16 -28.99
CA ASP A 61 11.02 -12.65 -30.12
C ASP A 61 9.99 -11.61 -29.65
N GLU A 62 9.33 -11.85 -28.51
CA GLU A 62 8.39 -10.92 -27.87
C GLU A 62 9.11 -9.63 -27.43
N ILE A 63 10.31 -9.75 -26.84
CA ILE A 63 11.15 -8.59 -26.47
C ILE A 63 11.46 -7.72 -27.70
N VAL A 64 11.86 -8.36 -28.81
CA VAL A 64 12.18 -7.65 -30.06
C VAL A 64 10.94 -6.98 -30.63
N GLU A 65 9.80 -7.67 -30.65
CA GLU A 65 8.54 -7.13 -31.14
C GLU A 65 8.15 -5.87 -30.36
N VAL A 66 8.11 -5.94 -29.03
CA VAL A 66 7.71 -4.80 -28.19
C VAL A 66 8.68 -3.62 -28.30
N LEU A 67 9.98 -3.86 -28.48
CA LEU A 67 10.97 -2.79 -28.66
C LEU A 67 10.92 -2.13 -30.05
N THR A 68 10.35 -2.81 -31.06
CA THR A 68 10.39 -2.35 -32.46
C THR A 68 9.04 -1.88 -32.98
N VAL A 69 7.93 -2.28 -32.36
CA VAL A 69 6.57 -1.85 -32.73
C VAL A 69 6.17 -0.61 -31.93
N ASN A 70 5.93 0.50 -32.63
CA ASN A 70 5.48 1.75 -32.02
C ASN A 70 3.98 1.68 -31.69
N GLN A 71 3.63 1.09 -30.55
CA GLN A 71 2.26 1.09 -30.01
C GLN A 71 1.99 2.49 -29.41
N GLY A 72 1.21 3.31 -30.11
CA GLY A 72 0.85 4.64 -29.66
C GLY A 72 0.25 4.65 -28.25
N HIS A 73 0.66 5.62 -27.43
CA HIS A 73 0.22 5.72 -26.04
C HIS A 73 -1.27 6.09 -25.96
N ALA A 74 -2.15 5.12 -25.71
CA ALA A 74 -3.53 5.39 -25.37
C ALA A 74 -3.59 6.07 -23.99
N ARG A 75 -3.88 7.37 -23.96
CA ARG A 75 -4.11 8.12 -22.72
C ARG A 75 -5.43 7.66 -22.12
N ARG A 76 -5.38 6.83 -21.07
CA ARG A 76 -6.57 6.49 -20.30
C ARG A 76 -7.01 7.72 -19.50
N GLU A 77 -8.28 8.11 -19.63
CA GLU A 77 -8.86 9.19 -18.85
C GLU A 77 -8.75 8.89 -17.35
N ARG A 78 -8.37 9.91 -16.57
CA ARG A 78 -8.41 9.85 -15.12
C ARG A 78 -9.88 9.87 -14.72
N ASP A 79 -10.32 8.83 -14.03
CA ASP A 79 -11.63 8.81 -13.39
C ASP A 79 -11.58 9.77 -12.19
N THR A 80 -11.98 11.02 -12.42
CA THR A 80 -12.02 12.08 -11.41
C THR A 80 -13.32 11.99 -10.63
N THR A 81 -13.52 10.89 -9.92
CA THR A 81 -14.73 10.76 -9.10
C THR A 81 -14.46 11.33 -7.72
N THR A 82 -14.60 12.66 -7.62
CA THR A 82 -14.63 13.44 -6.37
C THR A 82 -16.02 13.35 -5.71
N ALA A 83 -16.64 12.17 -5.71
CA ALA A 83 -18.00 12.01 -5.21
C ALA A 83 -17.98 11.56 -3.74
N ILE A 84 -18.73 12.26 -2.91
CA ILE A 84 -19.09 11.78 -1.57
C ILE A 84 -19.92 10.51 -1.75
N GLU A 85 -19.38 9.38 -1.29
CA GLU A 85 -20.12 8.11 -1.26
C GLU A 85 -21.11 8.10 -0.09
N ARG A 86 -22.34 7.68 -0.36
CA ARG A 86 -23.41 7.56 0.65
C ARG A 86 -23.81 6.10 0.82
N PHE A 87 -24.03 5.72 2.07
CA PHE A 87 -24.42 4.37 2.47
C PHE A 87 -25.76 4.43 3.20
N GLU A 88 -26.69 3.57 2.80
CA GLU A 88 -28.03 3.47 3.39
C GLU A 88 -28.24 2.09 4.02
N GLY A 89 -28.95 2.08 5.15
CA GLY A 89 -29.26 0.88 5.92
C GLY A 89 -30.57 1.04 6.69
N GLU A 90 -31.02 -0.04 7.34
CA GLU A 90 -32.22 -0.03 8.18
C GLU A 90 -32.11 1.01 9.31
N ASP A 91 -30.89 1.18 9.82
CA ASP A 91 -30.50 2.25 10.73
C ASP A 91 -29.07 2.73 10.43
N ARG A 92 -28.57 3.64 11.28
CA ARG A 92 -27.20 4.17 11.15
C ARG A 92 -26.13 3.08 11.30
N TRP A 93 -26.36 2.08 12.14
CA TRP A 93 -25.38 1.02 12.38
C TRP A 93 -25.29 0.08 11.18
N ASP A 94 -26.42 -0.32 10.60
CA ASP A 94 -26.48 -1.11 9.36
C ASP A 94 -25.78 -0.40 8.20
N ALA A 95 -25.99 0.92 8.05
CA ALA A 95 -25.27 1.72 7.05
C ALA A 95 -23.75 1.69 7.23
N ILE A 96 -23.25 1.75 8.48
CA ILE A 96 -21.82 1.67 8.80
C ILE A 96 -21.27 0.28 8.49
N LEU A 97 -22.02 -0.79 8.77
CA LEU A 97 -21.60 -2.16 8.45
C LEU A 97 -21.47 -2.37 6.94
N LYS A 98 -22.45 -1.89 6.16
CA LYS A 98 -22.40 -1.93 4.69
C LYS A 98 -21.23 -1.13 4.11
N MET A 99 -20.93 0.03 4.69
CA MET A 99 -19.73 0.81 4.36
C MET A 99 -18.46 0.01 4.60
N ASN A 100 -18.34 -0.59 5.79
CA ASN A 100 -17.17 -1.39 6.15
C ASN A 100 -16.99 -2.60 5.23
N GLU A 101 -18.06 -3.31 4.90
CA GLU A 101 -18.02 -4.43 3.95
C GLU A 101 -17.53 -3.97 2.57
N GLN A 102 -18.14 -2.92 2.01
CA GLN A 102 -17.77 -2.45 0.68
C GLN A 102 -16.34 -1.91 0.62
N TRP A 103 -15.91 -1.16 1.64
CA TRP A 103 -14.55 -0.60 1.67
C TRP A 103 -13.49 -1.66 1.95
N LEU A 104 -13.79 -2.68 2.73
CA LEU A 104 -12.90 -3.82 2.89
C LEU A 104 -12.74 -4.58 1.56
N MET A 105 -13.81 -4.75 0.79
CA MET A 105 -13.77 -5.36 -0.55
C MET A 105 -12.96 -4.55 -1.58
N ARG A 106 -12.77 -3.23 -1.34
CA ARG A 106 -11.90 -2.35 -2.13
C ARG A 106 -10.50 -2.22 -1.56
N ASP A 107 -10.17 -2.99 -0.53
CA ASP A 107 -8.92 -2.90 0.21
C ASP A 107 -8.66 -1.52 0.85
N TRP A 108 -9.67 -0.76 1.25
CA TRP A 108 -9.48 0.54 1.92
C TRP A 108 -9.47 0.46 3.45
N GLY A 109 -9.84 -0.69 4.01
CA GLY A 109 -9.93 -0.96 5.44
C GLY A 109 -8.91 -1.97 5.95
N ASP A 110 -8.77 -2.08 7.26
CA ASP A 110 -7.81 -2.96 7.95
C ASP A 110 -8.49 -4.14 8.69
N SER A 111 -9.69 -4.52 8.25
CA SER A 111 -10.57 -5.54 8.86
C SER A 111 -11.08 -5.19 10.27
N LEU A 112 -10.69 -4.04 10.83
CA LEU A 112 -11.30 -3.46 12.02
C LEU A 112 -12.42 -2.50 11.59
N VAL A 113 -13.40 -2.26 12.46
CA VAL A 113 -14.48 -1.31 12.17
C VAL A 113 -13.89 0.08 11.93
N LEU A 114 -14.17 0.63 10.76
CA LEU A 114 -13.82 1.98 10.34
C LEU A 114 -14.92 2.93 10.79
N HIS A 115 -14.49 4.07 11.33
CA HIS A 115 -15.39 5.20 11.53
C HIS A 115 -15.64 5.89 10.18
N PRO A 116 -16.88 6.29 9.86
CA PRO A 116 -17.14 7.04 8.63
C PRO A 116 -16.40 8.39 8.65
N PRO A 117 -15.51 8.66 7.68
CA PRO A 117 -14.82 9.95 7.55
C PRO A 117 -15.78 10.97 6.91
N THR A 118 -16.80 11.41 7.67
CA THR A 118 -17.74 12.43 7.18
C THR A 118 -17.03 13.77 7.01
N PRO A 119 -17.54 14.69 6.15
CA PRO A 119 -16.94 16.01 5.98
C PRO A 119 -16.71 16.76 7.31
N GLU A 120 -17.64 16.61 8.26
CA GLU A 120 -17.56 17.24 9.59
C GLU A 120 -16.45 16.62 10.43
N ALA A 121 -16.34 15.28 10.45
CA ALA A 121 -15.29 14.58 11.20
C ALA A 121 -13.89 14.89 10.62
N VAL A 122 -13.78 15.01 9.29
CA VAL A 122 -12.53 15.38 8.62
C VAL A 122 -12.19 16.85 8.91
N ALA A 123 -13.15 17.75 8.85
CA ALA A 123 -12.93 19.17 9.15
C ALA A 123 -12.43 19.38 10.59
N GLU A 124 -13.04 18.70 11.57
CA GLU A 124 -12.62 18.75 12.98
C GLU A 124 -11.15 18.34 13.16
N LEU A 125 -10.72 17.28 12.45
CA LEU A 125 -9.33 16.82 12.48
C LEU A 125 -8.37 17.80 11.79
N VAL A 126 -8.77 18.38 10.65
CA VAL A 126 -7.96 19.39 9.95
C VAL A 126 -7.77 20.62 10.84
N ASP A 127 -8.83 21.10 11.50
CA ASP A 127 -8.77 22.25 12.41
C ASP A 127 -7.79 22.02 13.57
N GLY A 128 -7.65 20.77 14.04
CA GLY A 128 -6.67 20.38 15.06
C GLY A 128 -5.20 20.53 14.65
N THR A 129 -4.90 20.77 13.37
CA THR A 129 -3.53 20.89 12.85
C THR A 129 -3.02 22.33 12.79
N GLY A 130 -3.91 23.31 12.63
CA GLY A 130 -3.55 24.68 12.26
C GLY A 130 -2.93 24.84 10.86
N LEU A 131 -3.05 23.84 9.99
CA LEU A 131 -2.56 23.83 8.60
C LEU A 131 -3.71 23.97 7.60
N ASP A 132 -3.39 24.30 6.34
CA ASP A 132 -4.39 24.29 5.27
C ASP A 132 -4.69 22.84 4.85
N ARG A 133 -5.94 22.57 4.46
CA ARG A 133 -6.39 21.23 4.07
C ARG A 133 -5.67 20.69 2.85
N ASP A 134 -5.25 21.59 1.96
CA ASP A 134 -4.55 21.28 0.70
C ASP A 134 -3.02 21.24 0.86
N ASP A 135 -2.50 21.54 2.06
CA ASP A 135 -1.06 21.48 2.32
C ASP A 135 -0.53 20.07 2.06
N LEU A 136 0.42 19.98 1.13
CA LEU A 136 1.09 18.72 0.78
C LEU A 136 2.15 18.40 1.84
N VAL A 137 1.94 17.31 2.57
CA VAL A 137 2.88 16.83 3.59
C VAL A 137 4.03 16.05 2.94
N CYS A 138 3.72 15.11 2.06
CA CYS A 138 4.69 14.34 1.28
C CYS A 138 4.04 13.58 0.10
N ASP A 139 4.88 13.03 -0.76
CA ASP A 139 4.57 11.93 -1.66
C ASP A 139 4.70 10.60 -0.92
N MET A 140 3.56 10.00 -0.57
CA MET A 140 3.53 8.86 0.34
C MET A 140 4.12 7.60 -0.30
N PRO A 141 5.22 7.04 0.23
CA PRO A 141 5.76 5.78 -0.25
C PRO A 141 4.83 4.60 0.10
N PRO A 142 4.88 3.48 -0.64
CA PRO A 142 5.73 3.24 -1.81
C PRO A 142 5.13 3.71 -3.16
N GLY A 143 3.83 4.02 -3.22
CA GLY A 143 3.12 4.39 -4.45
C GLY A 143 3.16 5.87 -4.82
N PHE A 144 3.77 6.72 -3.99
CA PHE A 144 3.94 8.16 -4.19
C PHE A 144 2.62 8.93 -4.36
N GLY A 145 1.56 8.47 -3.68
CA GLY A 145 0.31 9.22 -3.62
C GLY A 145 0.49 10.53 -2.85
N LEU A 146 -0.08 11.62 -3.36
CA LEU A 146 0.01 12.93 -2.73
C LEU A 146 -0.75 12.94 -1.40
N ALA A 147 -0.01 12.97 -0.27
CA ALA A 147 -0.56 13.03 1.08
C ALA A 147 -0.76 14.49 1.51
N THR A 148 -1.95 15.03 1.26
CA THR A 148 -2.37 16.32 1.80
C THR A 148 -2.88 16.16 3.23
N VAL A 149 -2.96 17.27 3.97
CA VAL A 149 -3.55 17.29 5.33
C VAL A 149 -4.96 16.70 5.34
N GLU A 150 -5.83 17.06 4.38
CA GLU A 150 -7.18 16.48 4.27
C GLU A 150 -7.16 14.96 4.09
N LYS A 151 -6.28 14.44 3.22
CA LYS A 151 -6.19 13.00 2.94
C LYS A 151 -5.65 12.21 4.15
N ILE A 152 -4.72 12.79 4.90
CA ILE A 152 -4.25 12.22 6.16
C ILE A 152 -5.40 12.25 7.19
N ALA A 153 -6.14 13.34 7.28
CA ALA A 153 -7.30 13.47 8.16
C ALA A 153 -8.41 12.47 7.84
N ILE A 154 -8.68 12.16 6.57
CA ILE A 154 -9.63 11.10 6.17
C ILE A 154 -9.22 9.74 6.77
N ASN A 155 -7.95 9.37 6.63
CA ASN A 155 -7.44 8.10 7.17
C ASN A 155 -7.40 8.09 8.70
N ALA A 156 -7.10 9.23 9.31
CA ALA A 156 -7.14 9.41 10.76
C ALA A 156 -8.58 9.31 11.30
N ALA A 157 -9.55 9.91 10.62
CA ALA A 157 -10.97 9.78 10.94
C ALA A 157 -11.41 8.32 10.88
N MET A 158 -11.04 7.58 9.83
CA MET A 158 -11.32 6.14 9.70
C MET A 158 -10.79 5.32 10.88
N ALA A 159 -9.63 5.70 11.42
CA ALA A 159 -9.02 5.06 12.59
C ALA A 159 -9.70 5.43 13.93
N GLY A 160 -10.52 6.49 13.96
CA GLY A 160 -11.09 7.06 15.19
C GLY A 160 -10.15 8.03 15.91
N ALA A 161 -9.24 8.68 15.17
CA ALA A 161 -8.32 9.67 15.74
C ALA A 161 -9.05 10.90 16.28
N LYS A 162 -8.40 11.58 17.21
CA LYS A 162 -8.83 12.87 17.77
C LYS A 162 -7.97 14.02 17.23
N PRO A 163 -8.47 15.26 17.19
CA PRO A 163 -7.74 16.40 16.63
C PRO A 163 -6.35 16.60 17.26
N GLU A 164 -6.20 16.36 18.56
CA GLU A 164 -4.93 16.53 19.27
C GLU A 164 -3.85 15.54 18.82
N GLN A 165 -4.25 14.40 18.23
CA GLN A 165 -3.34 13.36 17.75
C GLN A 165 -2.77 13.67 16.35
N MET A 166 -3.40 14.58 15.61
CA MET A 166 -3.05 14.88 14.22
C MET A 166 -1.61 15.34 14.00
N PRO A 167 -1.02 16.20 14.86
CA PRO A 167 0.38 16.59 14.71
C PRO A 167 1.34 15.39 14.70
N VAL A 168 1.07 14.36 15.53
CA VAL A 168 1.89 13.14 15.58
C VAL A 168 1.67 12.27 14.34
N ILE A 169 0.43 12.14 13.87
CA ILE A 169 0.10 11.35 12.67
C ILE A 169 0.75 11.98 11.42
N ILE A 170 0.63 13.30 11.24
CA ILE A 170 1.27 14.03 10.14
C ILE A 170 2.79 13.92 10.22
N ALA A 171 3.37 14.08 11.41
CA ALA A 171 4.81 13.93 11.60
C ALA A 171 5.28 12.50 11.27
N ALA A 172 4.51 11.46 11.62
CA ALA A 172 4.83 10.08 11.28
C ALA A 172 4.81 9.83 9.76
N VAL A 173 3.79 10.33 9.07
CA VAL A 173 3.66 10.26 7.60
C VAL A 173 4.84 10.98 6.92
N LYS A 174 5.16 12.19 7.38
CA LYS A 174 6.31 12.94 6.87
C LYS A 174 7.64 12.23 7.13
N ALA A 175 7.85 11.75 8.36
CA ALA A 175 9.08 11.09 8.76
C ALA A 175 9.37 9.86 7.89
N LEU A 176 8.35 9.07 7.55
CA LEU A 176 8.49 7.92 6.66
C LEU A 176 9.05 8.31 5.28
N SER A 177 8.55 9.40 4.69
CA SER A 177 9.03 9.90 3.39
C SER A 177 10.49 10.38 3.43
N GLU A 178 11.02 10.64 4.63
CA GLU A 178 12.41 11.05 4.86
C GLU A 178 13.31 9.86 5.30
N VAL A 179 12.78 8.63 5.39
CA VAL A 179 13.56 7.46 5.79
C VAL A 179 14.50 7.01 4.67
N GLY A 180 15.80 7.22 4.89
CA GLY A 180 16.84 6.79 3.96
C GLY A 180 16.79 7.54 2.63
N SER A 181 17.54 7.07 1.64
CA SER A 181 17.66 7.77 0.34
C SER A 181 16.44 7.64 -0.58
N HIS A 182 15.48 6.76 -0.24
CA HIS A 182 14.33 6.45 -1.09
C HIS A 182 12.99 6.55 -0.32
N GLY A 183 12.96 7.34 0.76
CA GLY A 183 11.75 7.63 1.55
C GLY A 183 10.99 6.38 1.98
N GLY A 184 11.63 5.44 2.68
CA GLY A 184 10.98 4.24 3.21
C GLY A 184 10.52 3.19 2.19
N LYS A 185 10.45 3.51 0.89
CA LYS A 185 9.98 2.59 -0.18
C LYS A 185 10.70 1.24 -0.14
N SER A 186 12.02 1.25 -0.01
CA SER A 186 12.83 0.01 0.00
C SER A 186 12.50 -0.91 1.17
N LEU A 187 11.96 -0.36 2.26
CA LEU A 187 11.53 -1.14 3.43
C LEU A 187 10.13 -1.72 3.21
N LEU A 188 9.24 -0.95 2.59
CA LEU A 188 7.83 -1.32 2.39
C LEU A 188 7.61 -2.27 1.20
N MET A 189 8.42 -2.19 0.15
CA MET A 189 8.35 -3.07 -1.03
C MET A 189 9.33 -4.25 -0.96
N SER A 190 9.70 -4.67 0.24
CA SER A 190 10.61 -5.79 0.44
C SER A 190 9.88 -7.12 0.32
N THR A 191 10.58 -8.15 -0.18
CA THR A 191 10.10 -9.54 -0.07
C THR A 191 10.16 -10.07 1.35
N SER A 192 10.86 -9.37 2.26
CA SER A 192 10.87 -9.67 3.69
C SER A 192 9.79 -8.86 4.41
N PRO A 193 9.11 -9.43 5.41
CA PRO A 193 8.10 -8.69 6.16
C PRO A 193 8.77 -7.62 7.03
N HIS A 194 8.39 -6.36 6.81
CA HIS A 194 8.76 -5.24 7.67
C HIS A 194 7.50 -4.56 8.19
N ALA A 195 7.51 -4.19 9.47
CA ALA A 195 6.46 -3.39 10.09
C ALA A 195 7.09 -2.08 10.60
N PRO A 196 6.61 -0.91 10.15
CA PRO A 196 7.08 0.35 10.71
C PRO A 196 6.82 0.42 12.21
N MET A 197 7.82 0.90 12.97
CA MET A 197 7.68 1.18 14.39
C MET A 197 7.78 2.68 14.62
N LEU A 198 6.72 3.26 15.18
CA LEU A 198 6.69 4.67 15.53
C LEU A 198 7.23 4.88 16.95
N VAL A 199 8.21 5.77 17.09
CA VAL A 199 8.75 6.20 18.38
C VAL A 199 8.51 7.70 18.51
N VAL A 200 7.65 8.06 19.45
CA VAL A 200 7.31 9.47 19.72
C VAL A 200 8.07 9.93 20.96
N ASN A 201 8.79 11.04 20.83
CA ASN A 201 9.55 11.64 21.92
C ASN A 201 9.15 13.11 22.11
N GLY A 202 9.20 13.58 23.36
CA GLY A 202 8.95 14.98 23.71
C GLY A 202 7.68 15.22 24.54
N PRO A 203 7.35 16.49 24.83
CA PRO A 203 6.19 16.87 25.65
C PRO A 203 4.86 16.34 25.11
N ILE A 204 4.69 16.37 23.79
CA ILE A 204 3.47 15.91 23.10
C ILE A 204 3.13 14.45 23.41
N ALA A 205 4.13 13.59 23.62
CA ALA A 205 3.88 12.19 23.99
C ALA A 205 3.19 12.08 25.36
N LYS A 206 3.54 12.96 26.30
CA LYS A 206 2.93 13.02 27.63
C LYS A 206 1.56 13.69 27.59
N GLU A 207 1.43 14.77 26.82
CA GLU A 207 0.18 15.53 26.65
C GLU A 207 -0.92 14.66 26.05
N LEU A 208 -0.58 13.85 25.04
CA LEU A 208 -1.52 12.91 24.42
C LEU A 208 -1.75 11.64 25.25
N GLY A 209 -0.98 11.42 26.32
CA GLY A 209 -1.08 10.20 27.10
C GLY A 209 -0.61 8.95 26.36
N ILE A 210 0.36 9.08 25.44
CA ILE A 210 1.00 7.93 24.79
C ILE A 210 1.65 7.07 25.88
N ASN A 211 1.31 5.79 25.92
CA ASN A 211 1.81 4.89 26.95
C ASN A 211 3.25 4.44 26.63
N PRO A 212 4.23 4.78 27.50
CA PRO A 212 5.63 4.40 27.28
C PRO A 212 5.98 3.02 27.87
N ARG A 213 5.08 2.38 28.62
CA ARG A 213 5.37 1.12 29.33
C ARG A 213 5.15 -0.11 28.46
N SER A 214 3.92 -0.26 27.95
CA SER A 214 3.50 -1.41 27.13
C SER A 214 2.93 -0.90 25.81
N GLY A 215 3.74 -0.19 25.03
CA GLY A 215 3.27 0.58 23.87
C GLY A 215 2.70 -0.22 22.70
N LEU A 216 2.68 -1.55 22.78
CA LEU A 216 2.17 -2.49 21.77
C LEU A 216 1.01 -3.38 22.28
N GLY A 217 0.59 -3.22 23.54
CA GLY A 217 -0.46 -4.05 24.14
C GLY A 217 -1.88 -3.58 23.78
N PRO A 218 -2.89 -4.46 23.87
CA PRO A 218 -4.28 -4.05 23.72
C PRO A 218 -4.79 -3.26 24.95
N GLY A 219 -5.94 -2.62 24.80
CA GLY A 219 -6.71 -2.06 25.91
C GLY A 219 -6.58 -0.55 26.10
N ARG A 220 -7.30 -0.04 27.11
CA ARG A 220 -7.48 1.39 27.40
C ARG A 220 -6.18 2.16 27.50
N ASP A 221 -5.19 1.60 28.19
CA ASP A 221 -3.90 2.25 28.40
C ASP A 221 -3.16 2.54 27.08
N ASN A 222 -3.48 1.83 26.00
CA ASN A 222 -2.85 1.99 24.69
C ASN A 222 -3.81 2.53 23.62
N GLU A 223 -4.99 3.05 24.01
CA GLU A 223 -5.98 3.60 23.08
C GLU A 223 -5.33 4.59 22.10
N VAL A 224 -4.50 5.51 22.61
CA VAL A 224 -3.80 6.52 21.81
C VAL A 224 -2.75 5.90 20.90
N ASN A 225 -1.93 4.98 21.42
CA ASN A 225 -0.91 4.27 20.64
C ASN A 225 -1.52 3.50 19.47
N ILE A 226 -2.61 2.76 19.74
CA ILE A 226 -3.33 1.95 18.75
C ILE A 226 -3.94 2.87 17.70
N THR A 227 -4.61 3.95 18.12
CA THR A 227 -5.27 4.89 17.20
C THR A 227 -4.28 5.56 16.26
N ILE A 228 -3.15 6.05 16.78
CA ILE A 228 -2.08 6.67 15.96
C ILE A 228 -1.46 5.63 15.01
N GLY A 229 -1.11 4.44 15.52
CA GLY A 229 -0.53 3.38 14.69
C GLY A 229 -1.48 2.90 13.59
N ARG A 230 -2.78 2.84 13.90
CA ARG A 230 -3.83 2.48 12.95
C ARG A 230 -4.02 3.56 11.89
N ALA A 231 -4.11 4.83 12.28
CA ALA A 231 -4.21 5.96 11.35
C ALA A 231 -3.01 5.99 10.38
N PHE A 232 -1.80 5.78 10.90
CA PHE A 232 -0.59 5.70 10.10
C PHE A 232 -0.63 4.50 9.12
N SER A 233 -1.10 3.33 9.57
CA SER A 233 -1.23 2.15 8.71
C SER A 233 -2.26 2.33 7.60
N LEU A 234 -3.38 3.01 7.88
CA LEU A 234 -4.37 3.37 6.86
C LEU A 234 -3.78 4.37 5.84
N CYS A 235 -2.94 5.32 6.28
CA CYS A 235 -2.23 6.20 5.35
C CYS A 235 -1.29 5.42 4.42
N LEU A 236 -0.53 4.43 4.93
CA LEU A 236 0.30 3.56 4.08
C LEU A 236 -0.53 2.86 3.01
N ARG A 237 -1.68 2.32 3.42
CA ARG A 237 -2.58 1.58 2.55
C ARG A 237 -3.21 2.48 1.49
N ASN A 238 -3.89 3.54 1.90
CA ASN A 238 -4.75 4.34 1.03
C ASN A 238 -4.02 5.45 0.27
N LEU A 239 -2.91 5.96 0.81
CA LEU A 239 -2.10 7.00 0.17
C LEU A 239 -0.82 6.42 -0.45
N GLY A 240 -0.20 5.47 0.24
CA GLY A 240 0.99 4.77 -0.25
C GLY A 240 0.70 3.63 -1.22
N TYR A 241 -0.56 3.27 -1.46
CA TYR A 241 -0.97 2.11 -2.25
C TYR A 241 -0.33 0.79 -1.75
N TRP A 242 -0.06 0.70 -0.45
CA TRP A 242 0.65 -0.43 0.16
C TRP A 242 -0.28 -1.65 0.35
N TYR A 243 -0.67 -2.24 -0.77
CA TYR A 243 -1.54 -3.42 -0.83
C TYR A 243 -0.73 -4.71 -1.01
N PRO A 244 -1.11 -5.82 -0.31
CA PRO A 244 -0.50 -7.13 -0.52
C PRO A 244 -0.52 -7.55 -1.98
N GLY A 245 0.63 -8.05 -2.49
CA GLY A 245 0.78 -8.52 -3.87
C GLY A 245 1.01 -7.43 -4.91
N GLN A 246 0.68 -6.17 -4.58
CA GLN A 246 0.92 -5.03 -5.47
C GLN A 246 2.17 -4.26 -5.06
N MET A 247 2.15 -3.60 -3.90
CA MET A 247 3.29 -2.82 -3.41
C MET A 247 3.82 -3.35 -2.07
N ASP A 248 3.06 -4.20 -1.36
CA ASP A 248 3.59 -5.07 -0.30
C ASP A 248 3.91 -6.45 -0.89
N ILE A 249 5.20 -6.71 -1.08
CA ILE A 249 5.71 -7.92 -1.73
C ILE A 249 6.02 -9.01 -0.70
N SER A 250 5.87 -8.74 0.60
CA SER A 250 6.16 -9.71 1.66
C SER A 250 5.23 -10.92 1.63
N GLN A 251 4.04 -10.77 1.04
CA GLN A 251 3.03 -11.81 0.88
C GLN A 251 3.10 -12.54 -0.47
N VAL A 252 4.04 -12.18 -1.35
CA VAL A 252 4.29 -12.97 -2.57
C VAL A 252 4.84 -14.32 -2.15
N ARG A 253 3.98 -15.35 -2.24
CA ARG A 253 4.24 -16.70 -1.72
C ARG A 253 5.61 -17.23 -2.20
N PRO A 254 6.43 -17.83 -1.33
CA PRO A 254 7.63 -18.56 -1.78
C PRO A 254 7.27 -19.68 -2.75
N LEU A 255 8.17 -20.03 -3.67
CA LEU A 255 8.03 -21.24 -4.49
C LEU A 255 7.95 -22.45 -3.55
N HIS A 256 6.81 -23.14 -3.54
CA HIS A 256 6.73 -24.45 -2.89
C HIS A 256 7.67 -25.41 -3.62
N ARG A 257 8.28 -26.35 -2.88
CA ARG A 257 9.16 -27.39 -3.44
C ARG A 257 8.54 -28.12 -4.64
N ARG A 258 7.21 -28.29 -4.63
CA ARG A 258 6.39 -28.84 -5.72
C ARG A 258 6.37 -27.99 -6.98
N GLU A 259 6.32 -26.68 -6.85
CA GLU A 259 6.31 -25.72 -7.98
C GLU A 259 7.72 -25.46 -8.54
N ARG A 260 8.77 -25.86 -7.80
CA ARG A 260 10.14 -25.94 -8.30
C ARG A 260 10.41 -27.16 -9.19
N GLY A 261 9.46 -28.10 -9.25
CA GLY A 261 9.62 -29.38 -9.96
C GLY A 261 10.27 -30.49 -9.14
N ASP A 262 10.44 -30.31 -7.83
CA ASP A 262 11.27 -31.20 -7.00
C ASP A 262 10.53 -32.38 -6.33
N GLU A 263 9.18 -32.49 -6.36
CA GLU A 263 8.44 -33.66 -5.84
C GLU A 263 6.91 -33.61 -6.15
N PRO A 264 6.20 -34.77 -6.22
CA PRO A 264 4.77 -34.82 -6.53
C PRO A 264 3.83 -34.42 -5.36
N VAL A 265 2.61 -34.02 -5.72
CA VAL A 265 1.61 -33.40 -4.85
C VAL A 265 0.74 -34.43 -4.11
N ALA A 266 1.08 -34.79 -2.87
CA ALA A 266 0.14 -35.41 -1.93
C ALA A 266 -0.79 -34.35 -1.29
N ALA A 267 -2.11 -34.58 -1.36
CA ALA A 267 -3.14 -33.72 -0.80
C ALA A 267 -3.16 -33.77 0.73
N ALA A 268 -3.21 -32.60 1.39
CA ALA A 268 -3.36 -32.50 2.84
C ALA A 268 -4.85 -32.68 3.24
N PRO A 269 -5.16 -33.36 4.35
CA PRO A 269 -6.53 -33.56 4.80
C PRO A 269 -7.13 -32.26 5.36
N ARG A 270 -8.41 -32.03 5.04
CA ARG A 270 -9.20 -30.90 5.55
C ARG A 270 -9.44 -31.06 7.06
N ARG A 271 -9.11 -30.04 7.86
CA ARG A 271 -9.46 -29.99 9.28
C ARG A 271 -10.95 -29.60 9.42
N PRO A 272 -11.70 -30.21 10.36
CA PRO A 272 -13.08 -29.84 10.63
C PRO A 272 -13.15 -28.43 11.23
N GLY A 273 -14.16 -27.67 10.78
CA GLY A 273 -14.40 -26.29 11.19
C GLY A 273 -14.79 -26.17 12.65
N ILE A 274 -14.34 -25.09 13.28
CA ILE A 274 -14.79 -24.65 14.59
C ILE A 274 -16.18 -24.04 14.38
N GLN A 275 -17.21 -24.65 14.96
CA GLN A 275 -18.51 -24.02 15.16
C GLN A 275 -18.39 -23.07 16.36
N CYS A 276 -18.71 -21.80 16.14
CA CYS A 276 -19.04 -20.85 17.19
C CYS A 276 -20.54 -20.95 17.53
#